data_AF-A0A5M4B8H3-F1
#
_entry.id   AF-A0A5M4B8H3-F1
#
_cell.length_a   1.000
_cell.length_b   1.000
_cell.length_c   1.000
_cell.angle_alpha   90.00
_cell.angle_beta   90.00
_cell.angle_gamma   90.00
#
_symmetry.space_group_name_H-M   'P 1'
#
loop_
_entity.id
_entity.type
_entity.pdbx_description
1 polymer ?
#
loop_
_entity_poly.entity_id
_entity_poly.type
_entity_poly.pdbx_seq_one_letter_code
_entity_poly.pdbx_strand_id
1 'polypeptide(L)'
;MKKTFLIIFSFAHLLGFAQMTFSERVEYSELATPKDKSLFFVDFWATWCVPCVHVSTYLNTLQEQFRDDLYIVSLTQERSDVVCSFLERHPTKLAVSIDYEGQNFKQHNVKALPYGILFNAEGKILWKGNPANITPRMIRSFLSKNKKTSPIYDFLKYASYQNEEETNVIFDKDFEIQEVNTPANSFPIIERINDVTSIKGSLSQIVAYLLKVSGKQVTLKDDFKQYQLLIQKNFNHSWKEKEMASTILKDLGYTLKTETRAGKILEIHLPESTSAYWNKDQIDWGAKNPKFLVDESQFSADNISVNDFLYKLSDVLETPVVVKNMQNITAEVFDWQVHYQFSDLMISNLSDLGIEAKETSGNFVRYFIEK
;
A
#
# COMPACT_ATOMS: atom_id res chain seq x y z
N MET A 1 32.07 37.03 34.23
CA MET A 1 30.94 36.27 34.83
C MET A 1 30.09 35.68 33.71
N LYS A 2 30.30 34.40 33.37
CA LYS A 2 29.44 33.68 32.42
C LYS A 2 28.23 33.17 33.19
N LYS A 3 27.01 33.60 32.82
CA LYS A 3 25.77 33.01 33.32
C LYS A 3 25.43 31.80 32.47
N THR A 4 25.57 30.62 33.05
CA THR A 4 25.12 29.35 32.46
C THR A 4 23.61 29.27 32.63
N PHE A 5 22.85 29.24 31.53
CA PHE A 5 21.42 28.94 31.56
C PHE A 5 21.26 27.43 31.40
N LEU A 6 20.79 26.76 32.47
CA LEU A 6 20.46 25.35 32.46
C LEU A 6 19.03 25.23 31.88
N ILE A 7 18.90 24.82 30.61
CA ILE A 7 17.60 24.51 30.03
C ILE A 7 17.22 23.10 30.49
N ILE A 8 16.35 23.03 31.50
CA ILE A 8 15.71 21.79 31.91
C ILE A 8 14.61 21.51 30.88
N PHE A 9 14.85 20.57 29.96
CA PHE A 9 13.79 20.00 29.15
C PHE A 9 12.91 19.13 30.05
N SER A 10 11.85 19.74 30.58
CA SER A 10 10.73 19.01 31.17
C SER A 10 9.98 18.30 30.03
N PHE A 11 10.32 17.03 29.80
CA PHE A 11 9.58 16.14 28.91
C PHE A 11 8.23 15.82 29.55
N ALA A 12 7.28 16.74 29.45
CA ALA A 12 5.89 16.46 29.74
C ALA A 12 5.36 15.65 28.56
N HIS A 13 5.46 14.31 28.64
CA HIS A 13 4.66 13.41 27.81
C HIS A 13 3.18 13.69 28.10
N LEU A 14 2.59 14.58 27.30
CA LEU A 14 1.15 14.59 27.10
C LEU A 14 0.81 13.26 26.41
N LEU A 15 0.42 12.29 27.24
CA LEU A 15 -0.20 11.02 26.84
C LEU A 15 -1.47 11.33 26.03
N GLY A 16 -1.31 11.53 24.72
CA GLY A 16 -2.39 11.40 23.76
C GLY A 16 -2.84 9.93 23.76
N PHE A 17 -4.11 9.71 24.09
CA PHE A 17 -4.70 8.39 24.30
C PHE A 17 -4.49 7.46 23.10
N ALA A 18 -4.11 6.20 23.38
CA ALA A 18 -3.51 5.26 22.45
C ALA A 18 -4.42 4.87 21.26
N GLN A 19 -3.95 5.18 20.05
CA GLN A 19 -4.34 4.58 18.78
C GLN A 19 -3.52 3.29 18.59
N MET A 20 -4.14 2.22 18.11
CA MET A 20 -3.49 0.89 18.03
C MET A 20 -2.43 0.89 16.92
N THR A 21 -1.29 0.25 17.17
CA THR A 21 -0.17 0.18 16.21
C THR A 21 -0.03 -1.23 15.64
N PHE A 22 -0.20 -1.37 14.35
CA PHE A 22 -0.15 -2.61 13.57
C PHE A 22 1.19 -2.69 12.85
N SER A 23 1.69 -3.88 12.56
CA SER A 23 2.93 -4.04 11.80
C SER A 23 2.69 -4.00 10.29
N GLU A 24 1.68 -4.71 9.81
CA GLU A 24 1.40 -4.86 8.38
C GLU A 24 -0.11 -4.98 8.15
N ARG A 25 -0.60 -4.47 7.01
CA ARG A 25 -1.96 -4.68 6.54
C ARG A 25 -1.94 -5.74 5.45
N VAL A 26 -2.73 -6.80 5.63
CA VAL A 26 -2.83 -7.92 4.68
C VAL A 26 -4.05 -7.73 3.77
N GLU A 27 -5.21 -7.43 4.36
CA GLU A 27 -6.46 -7.22 3.63
C GLU A 27 -7.15 -5.93 4.04
N TYR A 28 -7.84 -5.31 3.09
CA TYR A 28 -8.75 -4.19 3.34
C TYR A 28 -10.16 -4.71 3.61
N SER A 29 -10.99 -3.91 4.31
CA SER A 29 -12.40 -4.29 4.45
C SER A 29 -13.15 -3.98 3.16
N GLU A 30 -13.88 -4.96 2.63
CA GLU A 30 -14.80 -4.77 1.49
C GLU A 30 -16.15 -4.19 1.93
N LEU A 31 -16.48 -4.28 3.22
CA LEU A 31 -17.82 -3.98 3.75
C LEU A 31 -17.92 -2.55 4.32
N ALA A 32 -16.86 -2.11 5.02
CA ALA A 32 -16.81 -0.79 5.63
C ALA A 32 -16.82 0.31 4.57
N THR A 33 -17.59 1.38 4.79
CA THR A 33 -17.50 2.58 3.94
C THR A 33 -16.27 3.41 4.31
N PRO A 34 -15.77 4.30 3.44
CA PRO A 34 -14.59 5.12 3.75
C PRO A 34 -14.85 6.24 4.78
N LYS A 35 -16.11 6.45 5.20
CA LYS A 35 -16.47 7.46 6.21
C LYS A 35 -15.74 7.24 7.53
N ASP A 36 -15.50 8.33 8.25
CA ASP A 36 -15.03 8.28 9.63
C ASP A 36 -15.95 7.41 10.51
N LYS A 37 -15.34 6.75 11.49
CA LYS A 37 -16.01 5.72 12.28
C LYS A 37 -16.15 6.16 13.71
N SER A 38 -17.32 5.89 14.28
CA SER A 38 -17.58 6.14 15.71
C SER A 38 -17.00 5.05 16.58
N LEU A 39 -16.91 3.82 16.05
CA LEU A 39 -16.49 2.63 16.76
C LEU A 39 -15.48 1.82 15.96
N PHE A 40 -14.53 1.23 16.67
CA PHE A 40 -13.50 0.36 16.13
C PHE A 40 -13.49 -0.96 16.89
N PHE A 41 -13.58 -2.08 16.19
CA PHE A 41 -13.52 -3.41 16.77
C PHE A 41 -12.28 -4.13 16.29
N VAL A 42 -11.44 -4.55 17.23
CA VAL A 42 -10.25 -5.36 16.94
C VAL A 42 -10.52 -6.79 17.35
N ASP A 43 -10.53 -7.68 16.36
CA ASP A 43 -10.73 -9.12 16.47
C ASP A 43 -9.37 -9.82 16.45
N PHE A 44 -8.86 -10.19 17.61
CA PHE A 44 -7.62 -10.95 17.74
C PHE A 44 -7.89 -12.41 17.35
N TRP A 45 -7.12 -12.91 16.39
CA TRP A 45 -7.33 -14.23 15.77
C TRP A 45 -6.01 -14.89 15.34
N ALA A 46 -6.12 -16.14 14.87
CA ALA A 46 -5.03 -16.88 14.24
C ALA A 46 -5.57 -17.96 13.28
N THR A 47 -4.77 -18.36 12.29
CA THR A 47 -5.15 -19.35 11.26
C THR A 47 -5.45 -20.74 11.85
N TRP A 48 -4.78 -21.10 12.95
CA TRP A 48 -5.00 -22.35 13.69
C TRP A 48 -6.20 -22.29 14.65
N CYS A 49 -6.83 -21.12 14.82
CA CYS A 49 -7.97 -20.93 15.70
C CYS A 49 -9.29 -21.22 14.97
N VAL A 50 -9.74 -22.47 15.00
CA VAL A 50 -11.03 -22.88 14.38
C VAL A 50 -12.22 -22.03 14.84
N PRO A 51 -12.40 -21.70 16.14
CA PRO A 51 -13.50 -20.84 16.56
C PRO A 51 -13.44 -19.43 15.97
N CYS A 52 -12.23 -18.91 15.68
CA CYS A 52 -12.05 -17.59 15.07
C CYS A 52 -12.64 -17.54 13.66
N VAL A 53 -12.49 -18.61 12.87
CA VAL A 53 -13.04 -18.73 11.51
C VAL A 53 -14.57 -18.63 11.52
N HIS A 54 -15.24 -19.23 12.50
CA HIS A 54 -16.69 -19.10 12.63
C HIS A 54 -17.11 -17.70 13.07
N VAL A 55 -16.34 -17.09 13.97
CA VAL A 55 -16.59 -15.74 14.47
C VAL A 55 -16.44 -14.68 13.37
N SER A 56 -15.48 -14.82 12.46
CA SER A 56 -15.27 -13.85 11.38
C SER A 56 -16.52 -13.68 10.49
N THR A 57 -17.26 -14.76 10.24
CA THR A 57 -18.54 -14.72 9.49
C THR A 57 -19.57 -13.86 10.21
N TYR A 58 -19.67 -13.98 11.53
CA TYR A 58 -20.57 -13.15 12.33
C TYR A 58 -20.13 -11.69 12.34
N LEU A 59 -18.84 -11.44 12.48
CA LEU A 59 -18.27 -10.09 12.44
C LEU A 59 -18.48 -9.42 11.08
N ASN A 60 -18.39 -10.15 9.96
CA ASN A 60 -18.77 -9.64 8.63
C ASN A 60 -20.21 -9.08 8.63
N THR A 61 -21.14 -9.82 9.22
CA THR A 61 -22.55 -9.36 9.33
C THR A 61 -22.67 -8.07 10.13
N LEU A 62 -21.90 -7.93 11.23
CA LEU A 62 -21.88 -6.71 12.03
C LEU A 62 -21.25 -5.53 11.28
N GLN A 63 -20.13 -5.75 10.60
CA GLN A 63 -19.48 -4.73 9.78
C GLN A 63 -20.44 -4.23 8.70
N GLU A 64 -21.15 -5.12 8.02
CA GLU A 64 -22.10 -4.75 6.97
C GLU A 64 -23.31 -3.97 7.54
N GLN A 65 -23.86 -4.43 8.67
CA GLN A 65 -24.98 -3.76 9.33
C GLN A 65 -24.64 -2.34 9.81
N PHE A 66 -23.39 -2.11 10.21
CA PHE A 66 -22.92 -0.84 10.78
C PHE A 66 -21.83 -0.20 9.92
N ARG A 67 -21.87 -0.41 8.60
CA ARG A 67 -20.80 -0.05 7.66
C ARG A 67 -20.31 1.39 7.71
N ASP A 68 -21.19 2.31 8.07
CA ASP A 68 -20.88 3.73 8.18
C ASP A 68 -20.27 4.11 9.53
N ASP A 69 -20.58 3.37 10.59
CA ASP A 69 -20.28 3.78 11.97
C ASP A 69 -19.24 2.91 12.68
N LEU A 70 -19.08 1.65 12.25
CA LEU A 70 -18.21 0.64 12.82
C LEU A 70 -17.13 0.25 11.82
N TYR A 71 -15.91 0.04 12.30
CA TYR A 71 -14.85 -0.61 11.53
C TYR A 71 -14.28 -1.79 12.29
N ILE A 72 -14.18 -2.94 11.63
CA ILE A 72 -13.70 -4.19 12.20
C ILE A 72 -12.38 -4.57 11.50
N VAL A 73 -11.35 -4.82 12.31
CA VAL A 73 -10.05 -5.34 11.86
C VAL A 73 -9.72 -6.63 12.59
N SER A 74 -9.37 -7.66 11.83
CA SER A 74 -8.88 -8.93 12.33
C SER A 74 -7.35 -8.88 12.45
N LEU A 75 -6.84 -9.01 13.68
CA LEU A 75 -5.43 -8.85 14.03
C LEU A 75 -4.79 -10.19 14.44
N THR A 76 -3.69 -10.57 13.78
CA THR A 76 -2.91 -11.77 14.10
C THR A 76 -1.43 -11.43 14.38
N GLN A 77 -0.70 -12.33 15.02
CA GLN A 77 0.77 -12.25 15.16
C GLN A 77 1.51 -13.13 14.15
N GLU A 78 0.77 -13.83 13.29
CA GLU A 78 1.33 -14.75 12.32
C GLU A 78 1.99 -14.02 11.16
N ARG A 79 2.87 -14.74 10.45
CA ARG A 79 3.53 -14.20 9.27
C ARG A 79 2.56 -14.01 8.11
N SER A 80 2.80 -12.99 7.30
CA SER A 80 1.95 -12.65 6.15
C SER A 80 1.72 -13.82 5.21
N ASP A 81 2.76 -14.59 4.86
CA ASP A 81 2.63 -15.76 3.99
C ASP A 81 1.70 -16.86 4.56
N VAL A 82 1.71 -17.07 5.87
CA VAL A 82 0.80 -18.04 6.52
C VAL A 82 -0.64 -17.54 6.48
N VAL A 83 -0.82 -16.24 6.67
CA VAL A 83 -2.14 -15.59 6.67
C VAL A 83 -2.73 -15.58 5.26
N CYS A 84 -1.98 -15.16 4.24
CA CYS A 84 -2.44 -15.14 2.85
C CYS A 84 -2.89 -16.53 2.39
N SER A 85 -2.06 -17.57 2.57
CA SER A 85 -2.41 -18.95 2.20
C SER A 85 -3.57 -19.55 2.99
N PHE A 86 -3.92 -18.97 4.14
CA PHE A 86 -5.14 -19.31 4.86
C PHE A 86 -6.36 -18.62 4.24
N LEU A 87 -6.25 -17.33 3.93
CA LEU A 87 -7.32 -16.51 3.38
C LEU A 87 -7.75 -16.95 1.98
N GLU A 88 -6.85 -17.51 1.17
CA GLU A 88 -7.19 -18.16 -0.11
C GLU A 88 -8.31 -19.21 0.04
N ARG A 89 -8.31 -19.96 1.16
CA ARG A 89 -9.27 -21.03 1.43
C ARG A 89 -10.43 -20.59 2.32
N HIS A 90 -10.24 -19.52 3.07
CA HIS A 90 -11.17 -19.01 4.06
C HIS A 90 -11.30 -17.48 3.92
N PRO A 91 -11.86 -16.99 2.80
CA PRO A 91 -11.93 -15.56 2.53
C PRO A 91 -12.79 -14.86 3.58
N THR A 92 -12.40 -13.64 3.91
CA THR A 92 -13.14 -12.74 4.80
C THR A 92 -13.25 -11.37 4.16
N LYS A 93 -14.36 -10.68 4.43
CA LYS A 93 -14.58 -9.31 3.94
C LYS A 93 -14.19 -8.23 4.96
N LEU A 94 -13.61 -8.66 6.09
CA LEU A 94 -13.04 -7.79 7.11
C LEU A 94 -11.62 -7.40 6.73
N ALA A 95 -11.16 -6.26 7.21
CA ALA A 95 -9.74 -5.94 7.13
C ALA A 95 -8.93 -6.95 7.95
N VAL A 96 -7.76 -7.34 7.44
CA VAL A 96 -6.82 -8.24 8.14
C VAL A 96 -5.48 -7.54 8.31
N SER A 97 -4.89 -7.65 9.50
CA SER A 97 -3.64 -7.00 9.84
C SER A 97 -2.78 -7.86 10.75
N ILE A 98 -1.48 -7.59 10.74
CA ILE A 98 -0.49 -8.33 11.49
C ILE A 98 0.16 -7.43 12.53
N ASP A 99 0.43 -7.99 13.71
CA ASP A 99 1.20 -7.43 14.82
C ASP A 99 2.38 -8.36 15.11
N TYR A 100 3.45 -8.23 14.33
CA TYR A 100 4.64 -9.10 14.38
C TYR A 100 5.25 -9.14 15.79
N GLU A 101 5.33 -7.97 16.43
CA GLU A 101 5.94 -7.81 17.76
C GLU A 101 4.97 -8.14 18.91
N GLY A 102 3.70 -8.38 18.58
CA GLY A 102 2.63 -8.67 19.54
C GLY A 102 2.37 -7.54 20.52
N GLN A 103 2.62 -6.29 20.13
CA GLN A 103 2.51 -5.15 21.04
C GLN A 103 1.07 -4.99 21.53
N ASN A 104 0.09 -5.10 20.63
CA ASN A 104 -1.33 -5.00 20.97
C ASN A 104 -1.78 -6.20 21.81
N PHE A 105 -1.31 -7.40 21.47
CA PHE A 105 -1.59 -8.61 22.24
C PHE A 105 -1.10 -8.46 23.69
N LYS A 106 0.12 -7.96 23.88
CA LYS A 106 0.71 -7.69 25.20
C LYS A 106 -0.01 -6.55 25.92
N GLN A 107 -0.19 -5.40 25.27
CA GLN A 107 -0.82 -4.20 25.84
C GLN A 107 -2.24 -4.48 26.33
N HIS A 108 -2.99 -5.29 25.60
CA HIS A 108 -4.36 -5.65 25.97
C HIS A 108 -4.47 -6.97 26.73
N ASN A 109 -3.34 -7.59 27.09
CA ASN A 109 -3.27 -8.84 27.86
C ASN A 109 -4.13 -9.96 27.25
N VAL A 110 -4.03 -10.11 25.92
CA VAL A 110 -4.72 -11.15 25.14
C VAL A 110 -4.02 -12.48 25.40
N LYS A 111 -4.69 -13.39 26.10
CA LYS A 111 -4.13 -14.70 26.51
C LYS A 111 -4.77 -15.90 25.81
N ALA A 112 -5.89 -15.68 25.13
CA ALA A 112 -6.66 -16.74 24.47
C ALA A 112 -7.40 -16.15 23.27
N LEU A 113 -7.60 -16.98 22.25
CA LEU A 113 -8.33 -16.63 21.03
C LEU A 113 -9.63 -17.45 20.93
N PRO A 114 -10.70 -16.90 20.32
CA PRO A 114 -10.81 -15.54 19.79
C PRO A 114 -10.97 -14.51 20.92
N TYR A 115 -10.49 -13.29 20.70
CA TYR A 115 -10.64 -12.17 21.63
C TYR A 115 -10.97 -10.90 20.88
N GLY A 116 -11.92 -10.11 21.37
CA GLY A 116 -12.38 -8.90 20.73
C GLY A 116 -12.31 -7.72 21.67
N ILE A 117 -11.98 -6.55 21.14
CA ILE A 117 -12.02 -5.28 21.88
C ILE A 117 -12.74 -4.24 21.03
N LEU A 118 -13.76 -3.61 21.61
CA LEU A 118 -14.46 -2.48 21.01
C LEU A 118 -13.94 -1.18 21.64
N PHE A 119 -13.56 -0.24 20.78
CA PHE A 119 -13.15 1.10 21.13
C PHE A 119 -14.14 2.14 20.57
N ASN A 120 -14.17 3.32 21.17
CA ASN A 120 -14.72 4.50 20.52
C ASN A 120 -13.64 5.25 19.71
N ALA A 121 -14.04 6.29 18.99
CA ALA A 121 -13.16 7.13 18.18
C ALA A 121 -11.99 7.78 18.95
N GLU A 122 -12.08 7.90 20.28
CA GLU A 122 -10.99 8.45 21.11
C GLU A 122 -10.05 7.37 21.68
N GLY A 123 -10.17 6.11 21.25
CA GLY A 123 -9.33 5.01 21.78
C GLY A 123 -9.78 4.49 23.14
N LYS A 124 -10.95 4.90 23.66
CA LYS A 124 -11.48 4.35 24.91
C LYS A 124 -12.10 2.97 24.67
N ILE A 125 -11.63 1.97 25.41
CA ILE A 125 -12.22 0.63 25.43
C ILE A 125 -13.65 0.72 26.00
N LEU A 126 -14.63 0.35 25.17
CA LEU A 126 -16.04 0.25 25.55
C LEU A 126 -16.43 -1.17 25.94
N TRP A 127 -15.78 -2.17 25.34
CA TRP A 127 -16.08 -3.58 25.56
C TRP A 127 -14.86 -4.46 25.24
N LYS A 128 -14.75 -5.62 25.91
CA LYS A 128 -13.77 -6.67 25.59
C LYS A 128 -14.32 -8.06 25.95
N GLY A 129 -13.98 -9.09 25.18
CA GLY A 129 -14.41 -10.46 25.44
C GLY A 129 -14.36 -11.36 24.22
N ASN A 130 -15.02 -12.53 24.28
CA ASN A 130 -15.15 -13.39 23.10
C ASN A 130 -16.03 -12.66 22.06
N PRO A 131 -15.55 -12.42 20.82
CA PRO A 131 -16.28 -11.65 19.83
C PRO A 131 -17.64 -12.23 19.45
N ALA A 132 -17.90 -13.52 19.65
CA ALA A 132 -19.23 -14.11 19.46
C ALA A 132 -20.32 -13.47 20.37
N ASN A 133 -19.92 -12.81 21.45
CA ASN A 133 -20.83 -12.24 22.44
C ASN A 133 -21.16 -10.75 22.20
N ILE A 134 -20.49 -10.06 21.27
CA ILE A 134 -20.88 -8.69 20.93
C ILE A 134 -22.15 -8.74 20.08
N THR A 135 -23.17 -7.92 20.38
CA THR A 135 -24.46 -7.98 19.66
C THR A 135 -24.78 -6.66 18.96
N PRO A 136 -25.62 -6.66 17.90
CA PRO A 136 -26.09 -5.43 17.27
C PRO A 136 -26.75 -4.45 18.24
N ARG A 137 -27.44 -4.97 19.27
CA ARG A 137 -28.07 -4.15 20.32
C ARG A 137 -27.01 -3.41 21.14
N MET A 138 -25.92 -4.07 21.50
CA MET A 138 -24.80 -3.45 22.21
C MET A 138 -24.14 -2.38 21.36
N ILE A 139 -23.85 -2.68 20.09
CA ILE A 139 -23.26 -1.71 19.14
C ILE A 139 -24.14 -0.46 19.02
N ARG A 140 -25.45 -0.62 18.82
CA ARG A 140 -26.40 0.52 18.82
C ARG A 140 -26.37 1.34 20.12
N SER A 141 -26.24 0.67 21.28
CA SER A 141 -26.13 1.35 22.58
C SER A 141 -24.81 2.11 22.73
N PHE A 142 -23.72 1.60 22.18
CA PHE A 142 -22.43 2.31 22.16
C PHE A 142 -22.47 3.50 21.20
N LEU A 143 -23.05 3.34 20.01
CA LEU A 143 -23.23 4.41 19.02
C LEU A 143 -24.15 5.53 19.50
N SER A 144 -25.12 5.24 20.38
CA SER A 144 -25.96 6.31 20.95
C SER A 144 -25.20 7.20 21.92
N LYS A 145 -24.15 6.67 22.57
CA LYS A 145 -23.34 7.36 23.59
C LYS A 145 -22.01 7.91 23.07
N ASN A 146 -21.53 7.44 21.92
CA ASN A 146 -20.26 7.84 21.32
C ASN A 146 -20.54 8.33 19.89
N LYS A 147 -20.63 9.66 19.73
CA LYS A 147 -21.00 10.32 18.46
C LYS A 147 -19.83 10.89 17.68
N LYS A 148 -18.68 11.03 18.35
CA LYS A 148 -17.45 11.45 17.71
C LYS A 148 -16.97 10.34 16.78
N THR A 149 -16.40 10.76 15.67
CA THR A 149 -15.86 9.87 14.65
C THR A 149 -14.35 10.11 14.53
N SER A 150 -13.63 9.09 14.09
CA SER A 150 -12.22 9.18 13.71
C SER A 150 -12.04 8.57 12.33
N PRO A 151 -11.16 9.12 11.49
CA PRO A 151 -10.71 8.42 10.30
C PRO A 151 -10.11 7.06 10.67
N ILE A 152 -10.27 6.07 9.79
CA ILE A 152 -9.80 4.69 10.03
C ILE A 152 -8.27 4.65 10.21
N TYR A 153 -7.54 5.39 9.37
CA TYR A 153 -6.08 5.43 9.38
C TYR A 153 -5.51 6.12 10.62
N ASP A 154 -6.23 7.09 11.19
CA ASP A 154 -5.82 7.73 12.44
C ASP A 154 -5.92 6.74 13.61
N PHE A 155 -6.96 5.91 13.61
CA PHE A 155 -7.16 4.92 14.66
C PHE A 155 -6.24 3.70 14.53
N LEU A 156 -6.05 3.19 13.30
CA LEU A 156 -5.23 2.03 12.98
C LEU A 156 -3.89 2.49 12.39
N LYS A 157 -2.93 2.78 13.26
CA LYS A 157 -1.58 3.20 12.85
C LYS A 157 -0.79 1.98 12.45
N TYR A 158 -0.09 1.99 11.32
CA TYR A 158 0.83 0.91 10.98
C TYR A 158 2.25 1.36 11.31
N ALA A 159 3.16 0.45 11.66
CA ALA A 159 4.52 0.80 12.08
C ALA A 159 5.29 1.52 10.95
N SER A 160 4.91 1.30 9.69
CA SER A 160 5.35 2.10 8.55
C SER A 160 4.88 3.57 8.59
N TYR A 161 3.79 3.90 9.32
CA TYR A 161 3.32 5.26 9.59
C TYR A 161 4.01 5.92 10.80
N GLN A 162 4.70 5.17 11.66
CA GLN A 162 5.31 5.71 12.90
C GLN A 162 6.72 6.30 12.72
N ASN A 163 7.25 6.37 11.50
CA ASN A 163 8.35 7.29 11.20
C ASN A 163 7.91 8.25 10.12
N GLU A 164 7.43 9.40 10.59
CA GLU A 164 7.67 10.74 10.09
C GLU A 164 6.70 11.62 10.89
N GLU A 165 7.22 12.28 11.93
CA GLU A 165 6.76 13.66 12.20
C GLU A 165 6.67 14.38 10.86
N GLU A 166 5.79 15.36 10.72
CA GLU A 166 5.77 16.27 9.57
C GLU A 166 7.12 16.98 9.42
N THR A 167 8.14 16.27 8.94
CA THR A 167 9.27 16.85 8.27
C THR A 167 8.66 17.32 6.99
N ASN A 168 8.36 18.61 6.94
CA ASN A 168 8.56 19.34 5.70
C ASN A 168 9.95 18.91 5.21
N VAL A 169 9.99 17.92 4.30
CA VAL A 169 11.24 17.51 3.67
C VAL A 169 11.65 18.73 2.88
N ILE A 170 12.56 19.51 3.44
CA ILE A 170 13.20 20.61 2.74
C ILE A 170 14.20 19.92 1.83
N PHE A 171 13.78 19.65 0.60
CA PHE A 171 14.70 19.10 -0.36
C PHE A 171 15.66 20.21 -0.81
N ASP A 172 16.94 19.90 -0.86
CA ASP A 172 17.93 20.76 -1.50
C ASP A 172 17.94 20.56 -3.03
N LYS A 173 17.32 19.46 -3.50
CA LYS A 173 17.26 19.01 -4.90
C LYS A 173 15.86 18.48 -5.26
N ASP A 174 15.62 18.21 -6.54
CA ASP A 174 14.33 17.71 -7.02
C ASP A 174 13.99 16.28 -6.53
N PHE A 175 15.03 15.54 -6.12
CA PHE A 175 14.93 14.21 -5.52
C PHE A 175 16.13 13.96 -4.58
N GLU A 176 15.96 13.02 -3.65
CA GLU A 176 17.01 12.57 -2.74
C GLU A 176 16.98 11.04 -2.62
N ILE A 177 18.16 10.41 -2.60
CA ILE A 177 18.30 8.96 -2.42
C ILE A 177 19.26 8.66 -1.27
N GLN A 178 18.89 7.72 -0.41
CA GLN A 178 19.72 7.25 0.69
C GLN A 178 19.64 5.74 0.85
N GLU A 179 20.74 5.12 1.30
CA GLU A 179 20.76 3.70 1.68
C GLU A 179 19.98 3.52 3.00
N VAL A 180 19.12 2.50 3.07
CA VAL A 180 18.28 2.22 4.23
C VAL A 180 18.42 0.78 4.68
N ASN A 181 18.22 0.53 5.97
CA ASN A 181 18.24 -0.80 6.57
C ASN A 181 16.83 -1.38 6.62
N THR A 182 16.24 -1.64 5.46
CA THR A 182 14.95 -2.34 5.35
C THR A 182 15.13 -3.76 4.81
N PRO A 183 14.24 -4.72 5.12
CA PRO A 183 14.25 -6.02 4.46
C PRO A 183 14.08 -5.90 2.96
N ALA A 184 14.67 -6.82 2.20
CA ALA A 184 14.46 -6.92 0.76
C ALA A 184 13.05 -7.49 0.49
N ASN A 185 12.34 -6.85 -0.44
CA ASN A 185 11.01 -7.27 -0.88
C ASN A 185 11.02 -7.67 -2.36
N SER A 186 10.09 -8.51 -2.77
CA SER A 186 9.94 -8.90 -4.19
C SER A 186 9.64 -7.70 -5.10
N PHE A 187 8.93 -6.70 -4.57
CA PHE A 187 8.57 -5.47 -5.27
C PHE A 187 8.96 -4.23 -4.46
N PRO A 188 9.22 -3.08 -5.11
CA PRO A 188 9.43 -1.84 -4.40
C PRO A 188 8.15 -1.37 -3.70
N ILE A 189 8.29 -0.78 -2.52
CA ILE A 189 7.21 -0.08 -1.82
C ILE A 189 7.16 1.35 -2.37
N ILE A 190 6.01 1.77 -2.92
CA ILE A 190 5.82 3.09 -3.51
C ILE A 190 4.68 3.80 -2.81
N GLU A 191 4.99 4.86 -2.09
CA GLU A 191 4.06 5.62 -1.26
C GLU A 191 3.99 7.08 -1.73
N ARG A 192 2.79 7.64 -1.73
CA ARG A 192 2.55 9.08 -1.83
C ARG A 192 2.46 9.62 -0.41
N ILE A 193 3.25 10.64 -0.11
CA ILE A 193 3.25 11.35 1.18
C ILE A 193 3.10 12.83 0.85
N ASN A 194 1.87 13.35 0.87
CA ASN A 194 1.55 14.71 0.44
C ASN A 194 2.03 14.97 -1.01
N ASP A 195 3.01 15.87 -1.18
CA ASP A 195 3.61 16.22 -2.46
C ASP A 195 4.94 15.50 -2.71
N VAL A 196 5.17 14.36 -2.06
CA VAL A 196 6.35 13.53 -2.23
C VAL A 196 5.94 12.11 -2.63
N THR A 197 6.67 11.52 -3.57
CA THR A 197 6.65 10.07 -3.83
C THR A 197 7.88 9.44 -3.15
N SER A 198 7.66 8.51 -2.24
CA SER A 198 8.70 7.70 -1.59
C SER A 198 8.74 6.31 -2.22
N ILE A 199 9.91 5.88 -2.68
CA ILE A 199 10.13 4.56 -3.28
C ILE A 199 11.21 3.86 -2.44
N LYS A 200 10.88 2.71 -1.87
CA LYS A 200 11.80 1.88 -1.08
C LYS A 200 12.00 0.54 -1.75
N GLY A 201 13.25 0.16 -2.00
CA GLY A 201 13.59 -1.11 -2.63
C GLY A 201 15.07 -1.20 -3.01
N SER A 202 15.44 -2.24 -3.75
CA SER A 202 16.78 -2.39 -4.30
C SER A 202 17.06 -1.35 -5.39
N LEU A 203 18.33 -1.17 -5.76
CA LEU A 203 18.69 -0.18 -6.78
C LEU A 203 18.10 -0.56 -8.15
N SER A 204 18.07 -1.85 -8.49
CA SER A 204 17.45 -2.29 -9.75
C SER A 204 15.93 -2.05 -9.77
N GLN A 205 15.24 -2.23 -8.63
CA GLN A 205 13.81 -1.97 -8.51
C GLN A 205 13.48 -0.48 -8.68
N ILE A 206 14.26 0.40 -8.04
CA ILE A 206 14.10 1.85 -8.18
C ILE A 206 14.34 2.29 -9.63
N VAL A 207 15.41 1.79 -10.26
CA VAL A 207 15.71 2.11 -11.66
C VAL A 207 14.62 1.58 -12.60
N ALA A 208 14.07 0.39 -12.35
CA ALA A 208 12.95 -0.16 -13.11
C ALA A 208 11.70 0.74 -13.04
N TYR A 209 11.37 1.23 -11.85
CA TYR A 209 10.27 2.18 -11.65
C TYR A 209 10.49 3.49 -12.42
N LEU A 210 11.68 4.07 -12.32
CA LEU A 210 12.01 5.34 -12.99
C LEU A 210 12.02 5.23 -14.51
N LEU A 211 12.41 4.07 -15.04
CA LEU A 211 12.40 3.79 -16.48
C LEU A 211 11.02 3.35 -16.99
N LYS A 212 10.06 3.09 -16.10
CA LYS A 212 8.73 2.53 -16.38
C LYS A 212 8.80 1.20 -17.12
N VAL A 213 9.65 0.29 -16.63
CA VAL A 213 9.85 -1.06 -17.18
C VAL A 213 9.72 -2.12 -16.10
N SER A 214 9.50 -3.37 -16.49
CA SER A 214 9.48 -4.50 -15.55
C SER A 214 10.80 -4.64 -14.81
N GLY A 215 10.76 -5.02 -13.52
CA GLY A 215 11.97 -5.35 -12.76
C GLY A 215 12.86 -6.40 -13.43
N LYS A 216 12.29 -7.35 -14.20
CA LYS A 216 13.05 -8.36 -14.95
C LYS A 216 13.89 -7.79 -16.11
N GLN A 217 13.58 -6.56 -16.55
CA GLN A 217 14.35 -5.89 -17.59
C GLN A 217 15.60 -5.22 -17.04
N VAL A 218 15.72 -5.03 -15.73
CA VAL A 218 16.87 -4.39 -15.09
C VAL A 218 17.71 -5.45 -14.37
N THR A 219 19.02 -5.38 -14.51
CA THR A 219 19.94 -6.32 -13.86
C THR A 219 21.08 -5.57 -13.21
N LEU A 220 21.29 -5.83 -11.93
CA LEU A 220 22.44 -5.39 -11.15
C LEU A 220 23.03 -6.59 -10.41
N LYS A 221 24.35 -6.76 -10.50
CA LYS A 221 25.04 -7.80 -9.74
C LYS A 221 25.15 -7.37 -8.28
N ASP A 222 24.94 -8.32 -7.36
CA ASP A 222 25.04 -8.10 -5.91
C ASP A 222 24.06 -7.03 -5.38
N ASP A 223 22.83 -7.03 -5.89
CA ASP A 223 21.76 -6.06 -5.58
C ASP A 223 21.08 -6.31 -4.22
N PHE A 224 21.87 -6.35 -3.16
CA PHE A 224 21.41 -6.64 -1.80
C PHE A 224 21.04 -5.38 -1.00
N LYS A 225 21.62 -4.24 -1.38
CA LYS A 225 21.40 -2.96 -0.69
C LYS A 225 19.99 -2.44 -0.95
N GLN A 226 19.39 -1.87 0.08
CA GLN A 226 18.10 -1.19 -0.04
C GLN A 226 18.29 0.32 0.01
N TYR A 227 17.47 1.03 -0.76
CA TYR A 227 17.49 2.48 -0.84
C TYR A 227 16.08 3.03 -0.65
N GLN A 228 16.00 4.26 -0.16
CA GLN A 228 14.80 5.09 -0.20
C GLN A 228 15.08 6.26 -1.13
N LEU A 229 14.26 6.39 -2.18
CA LEU A 229 14.22 7.53 -3.09
C LEU A 229 12.99 8.38 -2.79
N LEU A 230 13.20 9.67 -2.54
CA LEU A 230 12.16 10.67 -2.35
C LEU A 230 12.12 11.60 -3.58
N ILE A 231 10.95 11.78 -4.18
CA ILE A 231 10.74 12.58 -5.39
C ILE A 231 9.66 13.62 -5.13
N GLN A 232 9.91 14.90 -5.43
CA GLN A 232 8.87 15.93 -5.37
C GLN A 232 7.83 15.76 -6.50
N LYS A 233 6.55 15.89 -6.17
CA LYS A 233 5.40 15.69 -7.09
C LYS A 233 5.42 16.61 -8.31
N ASN A 234 5.97 17.82 -8.19
CA ASN A 234 6.12 18.76 -9.31
C ASN A 234 7.19 18.31 -10.34
N PHE A 235 7.86 17.17 -10.11
CA PHE A 235 8.85 16.56 -11.00
C PHE A 235 8.37 15.28 -11.69
N ASN A 236 7.11 14.87 -11.49
CA ASN A 236 6.60 13.58 -11.95
C ASN A 236 6.21 13.57 -13.46
N HIS A 237 7.17 13.87 -14.33
CA HIS A 237 7.06 13.72 -15.78
C HIS A 237 8.03 12.62 -16.25
N SER A 238 7.55 11.67 -17.06
CA SER A 238 8.29 10.45 -17.47
C SER A 238 9.70 10.71 -18.04
N TRP A 239 9.91 11.83 -18.73
CA TRP A 239 11.23 12.20 -19.24
C TRP A 239 12.22 12.56 -18.12
N LYS A 240 11.76 13.25 -17.06
CA LYS A 240 12.57 13.59 -15.89
C LYS A 240 12.93 12.38 -15.05
N GLU A 241 12.05 11.39 -14.97
CA GLU A 241 12.31 10.15 -14.21
C GLU A 241 13.46 9.33 -14.84
N LYS A 242 13.55 9.28 -16.18
CA LYS A 242 14.67 8.62 -16.88
C LYS A 242 16.01 9.35 -16.67
N GLU A 243 15.98 10.69 -16.68
CA GLU A 243 17.15 11.52 -16.36
C GLU A 243 17.58 11.35 -14.90
N MET A 244 16.61 11.23 -13.99
CA MET A 244 16.83 10.94 -12.57
C MET A 244 17.51 9.58 -12.38
N ALA A 245 17.06 8.53 -13.07
CA ALA A 245 17.72 7.22 -13.02
C ALA A 245 19.19 7.31 -13.43
N SER A 246 19.47 8.05 -14.51
CA SER A 246 20.84 8.26 -15.00
C SER A 246 21.70 9.04 -13.99
N THR A 247 21.11 10.03 -13.32
CA THR A 247 21.79 10.85 -12.30
C THR A 247 22.10 10.05 -11.04
N ILE A 248 21.11 9.30 -10.52
CA ILE A 248 21.28 8.42 -9.36
C ILE A 248 22.39 7.40 -9.60
N LEU A 249 22.38 6.74 -10.75
CA LEU A 249 23.41 5.75 -11.08
C LEU A 249 24.80 6.38 -11.12
N LYS A 250 24.94 7.54 -11.77
CA LYS A 250 26.21 8.27 -11.83
C LYS A 250 26.72 8.66 -10.43
N ASP A 251 25.85 9.20 -9.58
CA ASP A 251 26.21 9.64 -8.23
C ASP A 251 26.63 8.47 -7.33
N LEU A 252 26.05 7.29 -7.54
CA LEU A 252 26.41 6.05 -6.85
C LEU A 252 27.60 5.31 -7.49
N GLY A 253 28.19 5.85 -8.57
CA GLY A 253 29.35 5.25 -9.25
C GLY A 253 28.99 4.05 -10.12
N TYR A 254 27.82 4.07 -10.75
CA TYR A 254 27.34 3.07 -11.70
C TYR A 254 27.11 3.67 -13.09
N THR A 255 27.07 2.80 -14.09
CA THR A 255 26.70 3.08 -15.47
C THR A 255 25.52 2.20 -15.90
N LEU A 256 24.70 2.71 -16.83
CA LEU A 256 23.56 1.99 -17.39
C LEU A 256 23.85 1.60 -18.83
N LYS A 257 23.97 0.30 -19.11
CA LYS A 257 24.05 -0.23 -20.48
C LYS A 257 22.70 -0.79 -20.91
N THR A 258 22.41 -0.67 -22.20
CA THR A 258 21.17 -1.17 -22.79
C THR A 258 21.44 -2.21 -23.86
N GLU A 259 20.60 -3.23 -23.93
CA GLU A 259 20.61 -4.23 -24.99
C GLU A 259 19.18 -4.44 -25.50
N THR A 260 19.00 -4.45 -26.82
CA THR A 260 17.71 -4.82 -27.42
C THR A 260 17.63 -6.33 -27.55
N ARG A 261 16.55 -6.92 -27.03
CA ARG A 261 16.30 -8.36 -27.06
C ARG A 261 14.91 -8.65 -27.63
N ALA A 262 14.81 -9.71 -28.43
CA ALA A 262 13.52 -10.26 -28.85
C ALA A 262 12.99 -11.26 -27.79
N GLY A 263 11.69 -11.22 -27.51
CA GLY A 263 11.03 -12.18 -26.62
C GLY A 263 9.55 -11.87 -26.42
N LYS A 264 8.93 -12.52 -25.43
CA LYS A 264 7.52 -12.29 -25.08
C LYS A 264 7.34 -10.85 -24.57
N ILE A 265 6.34 -10.17 -25.11
CA ILE A 265 5.92 -8.82 -24.71
C ILE A 265 4.40 -8.77 -24.60
N LEU A 266 3.89 -7.80 -23.84
CA LEU A 266 2.52 -7.33 -23.94
C LEU A 266 2.51 -6.08 -24.82
N GLU A 267 2.01 -6.21 -26.04
CA GLU A 267 1.84 -5.09 -26.95
C GLU A 267 0.56 -4.32 -26.58
N ILE A 268 0.65 -3.01 -26.41
CA ILE A 268 -0.45 -2.13 -26.02
C ILE A 268 -0.68 -1.07 -27.08
N HIS A 269 -1.96 -0.86 -27.45
CA HIS A 269 -2.43 0.32 -28.15
C HIS A 269 -3.40 1.10 -27.25
N LEU A 270 -3.07 2.35 -26.97
CA LEU A 270 -3.88 3.24 -26.13
C LEU A 270 -5.00 3.89 -26.97
N PRO A 271 -6.19 4.14 -26.42
CA PRO A 271 -7.25 4.85 -27.14
C PRO A 271 -6.83 6.31 -27.43
N GLU A 272 -7.45 6.94 -28.42
CA GLU A 272 -7.26 8.38 -28.70
C GLU A 272 -7.89 9.28 -27.64
N SER A 273 -8.88 8.75 -26.89
CA SER A 273 -9.62 9.43 -25.83
C SER A 273 -9.54 8.63 -24.52
N THR A 274 -9.38 9.33 -23.40
CA THR A 274 -9.40 8.76 -22.05
C THR A 274 -10.78 8.70 -21.42
N SER A 275 -11.85 8.97 -22.18
CA SER A 275 -13.23 9.03 -21.67
C SER A 275 -13.76 7.74 -21.04
N ALA A 276 -13.15 6.58 -21.35
CA ALA A 276 -13.49 5.30 -20.76
C ALA A 276 -12.70 5.00 -19.48
N TYR A 277 -11.67 5.78 -19.17
CA TYR A 277 -10.88 5.59 -17.95
C TYR A 277 -11.67 6.04 -16.73
N TRP A 278 -11.41 5.40 -15.59
CA TRP A 278 -12.01 5.82 -14.34
C TRP A 278 -11.43 7.17 -13.93
N ASN A 279 -12.30 8.15 -13.74
CA ASN A 279 -11.88 9.42 -13.15
C ASN A 279 -11.43 9.21 -11.68
N LYS A 280 -10.94 10.28 -11.06
CA LYS A 280 -10.32 10.30 -9.73
C LYS A 280 -11.28 10.09 -8.56
N ASP A 281 -12.57 9.93 -8.84
CA ASP A 281 -13.62 9.85 -7.82
C ASP A 281 -13.96 8.39 -7.48
N GLN A 282 -13.29 7.42 -8.11
CA GLN A 282 -13.63 6.00 -8.00
C GLN A 282 -12.90 5.35 -6.83
N ILE A 283 -11.66 5.76 -6.59
CA ILE A 283 -10.79 5.24 -5.56
C ILE A 283 -10.11 6.45 -4.88
N ASP A 284 -10.33 6.62 -3.58
CA ASP A 284 -9.62 7.64 -2.79
C ASP A 284 -9.10 7.00 -1.50
N TRP A 285 -7.78 6.86 -1.41
CA TRP A 285 -7.08 6.35 -0.23
C TRP A 285 -6.45 7.46 0.62
N GLY A 286 -6.68 8.74 0.29
CA GLY A 286 -6.21 9.91 1.04
C GLY A 286 -4.79 10.38 0.70
N ALA A 287 -4.32 11.47 1.33
CA ALA A 287 -3.06 12.14 0.93
C ALA A 287 -1.75 11.38 1.28
N LYS A 288 -1.82 10.39 2.17
CA LYS A 288 -0.70 9.51 2.54
C LYS A 288 -1.09 8.06 2.29
N ASN A 289 -0.76 7.52 1.12
CA ASN A 289 -1.24 6.21 0.67
C ASN A 289 -0.22 5.48 -0.23
N PRO A 290 -0.27 4.15 -0.34
CA PRO A 290 0.47 3.45 -1.39
C PRO A 290 -0.09 3.83 -2.76
N LYS A 291 0.77 3.99 -3.77
CA LYS A 291 0.32 4.26 -5.15
C LYS A 291 -0.42 3.08 -5.77
N PHE A 292 -0.09 1.86 -5.34
CA PHE A 292 -0.65 0.62 -5.86
C PHE A 292 -1.02 -0.31 -4.72
N LEU A 293 -2.15 -0.98 -4.84
CA LEU A 293 -2.51 -2.16 -4.06
C LEU A 293 -2.48 -3.36 -4.99
N VAL A 294 -1.78 -4.42 -4.59
CA VAL A 294 -1.63 -5.63 -5.40
C VAL A 294 -2.05 -6.81 -4.56
N ASP A 295 -3.03 -7.56 -5.05
CA ASP A 295 -3.36 -8.89 -4.53
C ASP A 295 -2.89 -9.96 -5.53
N GLU A 296 -3.22 -11.23 -5.31
CA GLU A 296 -2.73 -12.34 -6.15
C GLU A 296 -3.25 -12.33 -7.59
N SER A 297 -4.38 -11.67 -7.83
CA SER A 297 -5.15 -11.77 -9.07
C SER A 297 -5.32 -10.45 -9.81
N GLN A 298 -5.25 -9.33 -9.10
CA GLN A 298 -5.47 -7.98 -9.61
C GLN A 298 -4.60 -6.95 -8.89
N PHE A 299 -4.50 -5.77 -9.47
CA PHE A 299 -4.01 -4.59 -8.77
C PHE A 299 -4.96 -3.42 -8.94
N SER A 300 -4.96 -2.54 -7.95
CA SER A 300 -5.67 -1.26 -7.97
C SER A 300 -4.70 -0.10 -7.80
N ALA A 301 -5.08 1.07 -8.27
CA ALA A 301 -4.30 2.29 -8.10
C ALA A 301 -5.19 3.53 -8.00
N ASP A 302 -4.73 4.48 -7.19
CA ASP A 302 -5.42 5.75 -6.89
C ASP A 302 -4.60 6.93 -7.44
N ASN A 303 -5.23 7.70 -8.33
CA ASN A 303 -4.70 8.95 -8.86
C ASN A 303 -3.29 8.80 -9.48
N ILE A 304 -3.10 7.81 -10.35
CA ILE A 304 -1.82 7.56 -11.03
C ILE A 304 -1.88 7.86 -12.53
N SER A 305 -0.71 8.14 -13.12
CA SER A 305 -0.58 8.36 -14.56
C SER A 305 -0.69 7.05 -15.35
N VAL A 306 -0.99 7.16 -16.65
CA VAL A 306 -0.96 6.01 -17.58
C VAL A 306 0.41 5.31 -17.59
N ASN A 307 1.52 6.06 -17.46
CA ASN A 307 2.86 5.47 -17.40
C ASN A 307 3.08 4.64 -16.12
N ASP A 308 2.61 5.15 -14.97
CA ASP A 308 2.67 4.41 -13.70
C ASP A 308 1.81 3.14 -13.77
N PHE A 309 0.64 3.22 -14.41
CA PHE A 309 -0.23 2.07 -14.66
C PHE A 309 0.45 1.01 -15.54
N LEU A 310 1.01 1.40 -16.68
CA LEU A 310 1.69 0.49 -17.61
C LEU A 310 2.95 -0.12 -17.00
N TYR A 311 3.71 0.67 -16.22
CA TYR A 311 4.80 0.14 -15.40
C TYR A 311 4.27 -0.96 -14.48
N LYS A 312 3.20 -0.68 -13.74
CA LYS A 312 2.71 -1.64 -12.75
C LYS A 312 2.22 -2.93 -13.40
N LEU A 313 1.50 -2.81 -14.52
CA LEU A 313 1.09 -3.93 -15.35
C LEU A 313 2.30 -4.76 -15.81
N SER A 314 3.36 -4.12 -16.29
CA SER A 314 4.60 -4.79 -16.72
C SER A 314 5.34 -5.48 -15.56
N ASP A 315 5.30 -4.87 -14.37
CA ASP A 315 5.94 -5.35 -13.16
C ASP A 315 5.24 -6.59 -12.60
N VAL A 316 3.90 -6.55 -12.42
CA VAL A 316 3.14 -7.69 -11.89
C VAL A 316 3.09 -8.89 -12.85
N LEU A 317 3.12 -8.63 -14.16
CA LEU A 317 3.19 -9.68 -15.19
C LEU A 317 4.62 -10.23 -15.39
N GLU A 318 5.62 -9.59 -14.79
CA GLU A 318 7.05 -9.84 -15.06
C GLU A 318 7.38 -9.84 -16.57
N THR A 319 6.61 -9.11 -17.37
CA THR A 319 6.61 -9.14 -18.84
C THR A 319 6.76 -7.72 -19.39
N PRO A 320 7.67 -7.47 -20.36
CA PRO A 320 7.81 -6.15 -20.96
C PRO A 320 6.53 -5.67 -21.63
N VAL A 321 6.08 -4.47 -21.29
CA VAL A 321 4.97 -3.78 -21.96
C VAL A 321 5.53 -2.86 -23.04
N VAL A 322 5.01 -2.96 -24.27
CA VAL A 322 5.44 -2.14 -25.42
C VAL A 322 4.24 -1.39 -25.98
N VAL A 323 4.24 -0.07 -25.81
CA VAL A 323 3.19 0.81 -26.36
C VAL A 323 3.53 1.20 -27.78
N LYS A 324 2.63 0.96 -28.74
CA LYS A 324 2.87 1.28 -30.16
C LYS A 324 2.59 2.74 -30.52
N ASN A 325 1.62 3.35 -29.84
CA ASN A 325 1.16 4.70 -30.06
C ASN A 325 1.43 5.60 -28.84
N MET A 326 2.72 5.77 -28.51
CA MET A 326 3.16 6.54 -27.35
C MET A 326 2.64 7.98 -27.31
N GLN A 327 2.27 8.56 -28.45
CA GLN A 327 1.68 9.91 -28.55
C GLN A 327 0.32 10.04 -27.84
N ASN A 328 -0.38 8.93 -27.57
CA ASN A 328 -1.67 8.92 -26.86
C ASN A 328 -1.50 8.90 -25.32
N ILE A 329 -0.26 8.86 -24.81
CA ILE A 329 0.00 8.91 -23.37
C ILE A 329 -0.28 10.33 -22.85
N THR A 330 -1.22 10.44 -21.91
CA THR A 330 -1.56 11.69 -21.23
C THR A 330 -0.82 11.85 -19.89
N ALA A 331 -0.69 13.09 -19.44
CA ALA A 331 -0.21 13.45 -18.10
C ALA A 331 -1.34 13.45 -17.04
N GLU A 332 -2.59 13.27 -17.47
CA GLU A 332 -3.72 13.11 -16.56
C GLU A 332 -3.54 11.87 -15.67
N VAL A 333 -4.18 11.93 -14.50
CA VAL A 333 -4.16 10.83 -13.53
C VAL A 333 -5.57 10.27 -13.38
N PHE A 334 -5.62 8.96 -13.18
CA PHE A 334 -6.81 8.14 -13.17
C PHE A 334 -6.73 7.11 -12.06
N ASP A 335 -7.89 6.54 -11.76
CA ASP A 335 -7.98 5.36 -10.91
C ASP A 335 -7.96 4.10 -11.78
N TRP A 336 -7.45 3.01 -11.24
CA TRP A 336 -7.30 1.76 -11.98
C TRP A 336 -7.66 0.58 -11.10
N GLN A 337 -8.27 -0.43 -11.71
CA GLN A 337 -8.38 -1.77 -11.17
C GLN A 337 -8.31 -2.75 -12.34
N VAL A 338 -7.34 -3.66 -12.32
CA VAL A 338 -7.10 -4.60 -13.43
C VAL A 338 -6.72 -5.97 -12.90
N HIS A 339 -7.43 -7.00 -13.34
CA HIS A 339 -7.03 -8.39 -13.16
C HIS A 339 -5.82 -8.71 -14.04
N TYR A 340 -4.79 -9.36 -13.48
CA TYR A 340 -3.55 -9.69 -14.20
C TYR A 340 -3.21 -11.19 -14.18
N GLN A 341 -3.74 -11.98 -13.25
CA GLN A 341 -3.43 -13.41 -13.15
C GLN A 341 -3.96 -14.24 -14.32
N PHE A 342 -5.12 -13.84 -14.88
CA PHE A 342 -5.75 -14.51 -16.02
C PHE A 342 -5.69 -13.61 -17.25
N SER A 343 -4.88 -13.97 -18.25
CA SER A 343 -4.63 -13.16 -19.44
C SER A 343 -5.91 -12.75 -20.17
N ASP A 344 -6.88 -13.65 -20.33
CA ASP A 344 -8.14 -13.34 -21.04
C ASP A 344 -8.98 -12.30 -20.27
N LEU A 345 -9.01 -12.40 -18.94
CA LEU A 345 -9.73 -11.45 -18.09
C LEU A 345 -9.03 -10.09 -18.08
N MET A 346 -7.70 -10.08 -18.03
CA MET A 346 -6.88 -8.88 -18.15
C MET A 346 -7.16 -8.17 -19.47
N ILE A 347 -7.06 -8.88 -20.60
CA ILE A 347 -7.29 -8.32 -21.93
C ILE A 347 -8.73 -7.79 -22.05
N SER A 348 -9.71 -8.49 -21.47
CA SER A 348 -11.09 -8.02 -21.42
C SER A 348 -11.22 -6.71 -20.61
N ASN A 349 -10.64 -6.63 -19.41
CA ASN A 349 -10.69 -5.40 -18.59
C ASN A 349 -10.02 -4.22 -19.29
N LEU A 350 -8.88 -4.45 -19.95
CA LEU A 350 -8.20 -3.41 -20.72
C LEU A 350 -9.06 -2.95 -21.91
N SER A 351 -9.72 -3.90 -22.59
CA SER A 351 -10.64 -3.59 -23.69
C SER A 351 -11.84 -2.76 -23.24
N ASP A 352 -12.37 -2.96 -22.03
CA ASP A 352 -13.45 -2.15 -21.46
C ASP A 352 -13.03 -0.68 -21.28
N LEU A 353 -11.73 -0.45 -21.06
CA LEU A 353 -11.11 0.89 -21.00
C LEU A 353 -10.70 1.42 -22.38
N GLY A 354 -10.96 0.67 -23.46
CA GLY A 354 -10.52 1.00 -24.81
C GLY A 354 -9.02 0.79 -25.06
N ILE A 355 -8.32 0.08 -24.16
CA ILE A 355 -6.91 -0.27 -24.30
C ILE A 355 -6.82 -1.63 -25.00
N GLU A 356 -6.28 -1.66 -26.20
CA GLU A 356 -6.04 -2.92 -26.90
C GLU A 356 -4.74 -3.55 -26.39
N ALA A 357 -4.83 -4.79 -25.91
CA ALA A 357 -3.70 -5.53 -25.37
C ALA A 357 -3.53 -6.87 -26.08
N LYS A 358 -2.30 -7.20 -26.46
CA LYS A 358 -1.97 -8.43 -27.17
C LYS A 358 -0.67 -9.03 -26.67
N GLU A 359 -0.75 -10.25 -26.16
CA GLU A 359 0.45 -11.04 -25.89
C GLU A 359 1.10 -11.47 -27.22
N THR A 360 2.35 -11.10 -27.44
CA THR A 360 3.07 -11.41 -28.68
C THR A 360 4.58 -11.50 -28.48
N SER A 361 5.33 -11.74 -29.55
CA SER A 361 6.79 -11.65 -29.54
C SER A 361 7.22 -10.34 -30.18
N GLY A 362 8.15 -9.64 -29.53
CA GLY A 362 8.68 -8.38 -30.03
C GLY A 362 9.99 -7.99 -29.37
N ASN A 363 10.53 -6.85 -29.79
CA ASN A 363 11.77 -6.32 -29.26
C ASN A 363 11.48 -5.46 -28.03
N PHE A 364 12.29 -5.62 -26.98
CA PHE A 364 12.28 -4.80 -25.78
C PHE A 364 13.73 -4.53 -25.32
N VAL A 365 13.91 -3.50 -24.50
CA VAL A 365 15.23 -3.12 -23.98
C VAL A 365 15.46 -3.80 -22.63
N ARG A 366 16.65 -4.39 -22.46
CA ARG A 366 17.21 -4.78 -21.16
C ARG A 366 18.23 -3.76 -20.71
N TYR A 367 18.32 -3.58 -19.41
CA TYR A 367 19.15 -2.60 -18.74
C TYR A 367 20.11 -3.32 -17.79
N PHE A 368 21.39 -3.02 -17.92
CA PHE A 368 22.46 -3.58 -17.10
C PHE A 368 23.13 -2.45 -16.33
N ILE A 369 23.07 -2.54 -15.00
CA ILE A 369 23.72 -1.62 -14.09
C ILE A 369 25.10 -2.21 -13.75
N GLU A 370 26.16 -1.48 -14.10
CA GLU A 370 27.55 -1.90 -13.94
C GLU A 370 28.35 -0.83 -13.18
N LYS A 371 29.36 -1.24 -12.41
CA LYS A 371 30.30 -0.30 -11.75
C LYS A 371 31.32 0.26 -12.73
#